data_AF-A0A6B1GG61-F1
#
_entry.id   AF-A0A6B1GG61-F1
#
_cell.length_a   1.000
_cell.length_b   1.000
_cell.length_c   1.000
_cell.angle_alpha   90.00
_cell.angle_beta   90.00
_cell.angle_gamma   90.00
#
_symmetry.space_group_name_H-M   'P 1'
#
loop_
_entity.id
_entity.type
_entity.pdbx_description
1 polymer ?
#
loop_
_entity_poly.entity_id
_entity_poly.type
_entity_poly.pdbx_seq_one_letter_code
_entity_poly.pdbx_strand_id
1 'polypeptide(L)'
;MPGRMPCITGCQLACLVRLTRYRRRVEAMTTYAVTYRRDPGDDAWLVDIDGMADVHTFGRNLDEAATNAREAIAVTADVPESAVELDERIDVADVDVDELARLRDQALEAHEIYLARQRAAALRLTEAGVSRRDAARLLGVSHQRVQQLVAG
;
A
#
# COMPACT_ATOMS: atom_id res chain seq x y z
N MET A 1 25.60 -14.25 -64.53
CA MET A 1 25.65 -15.66 -64.09
C MET A 1 25.91 -15.70 -62.59
N PRO A 2 25.36 -16.68 -61.86
CA PRO A 2 24.58 -16.46 -60.63
C PRO A 2 25.38 -16.62 -59.32
N GLY A 3 24.85 -16.05 -58.23
CA GLY A 3 25.23 -16.38 -56.85
C GLY A 3 24.00 -16.31 -55.95
N ARG A 4 23.49 -17.49 -55.55
CA ARG A 4 22.26 -17.71 -54.78
C ARG A 4 22.35 -17.20 -53.33
N MET A 5 21.24 -16.63 -52.85
CA MET A 5 20.88 -16.51 -51.44
C MET A 5 20.57 -17.89 -50.82
N PRO A 6 20.83 -18.10 -49.51
CA PRO A 6 20.12 -19.10 -48.72
C PRO A 6 18.87 -18.48 -48.06
N CYS A 7 17.78 -19.24 -48.14
CA CYS A 7 16.46 -18.96 -47.63
C CYS A 7 16.45 -18.89 -46.09
N ILE A 8 15.99 -17.77 -45.53
CA ILE A 8 15.49 -17.69 -44.15
C ILE A 8 13.97 -17.62 -44.26
N THR A 9 13.31 -18.76 -44.30
CA THR A 9 11.84 -18.84 -44.29
C THR A 9 11.44 -19.84 -43.22
N GLY A 10 11.44 -19.38 -41.96
CA GLY A 10 11.09 -20.27 -40.86
C GLY A 10 11.08 -19.67 -39.46
N CYS A 11 11.11 -18.33 -39.31
CA CYS A 11 11.23 -17.73 -37.97
C CYS A 11 10.29 -16.54 -37.68
N GLN A 12 9.42 -16.13 -38.61
CA GLN A 12 8.56 -14.95 -38.39
C GLN A 12 7.14 -15.24 -37.87
N LEU A 13 6.54 -16.41 -38.13
CA LEU A 13 5.19 -16.69 -37.62
C LEU A 13 5.17 -17.15 -36.14
N ALA A 14 6.17 -17.90 -35.69
CA ALA A 14 6.22 -18.38 -34.30
C ALA A 14 6.45 -17.23 -33.29
N CYS A 15 7.14 -16.16 -33.70
CA CYS A 15 7.39 -14.99 -32.84
C CYS A 15 6.12 -14.14 -32.65
N LEU A 16 5.29 -13.99 -33.70
CA LEU A 16 4.04 -13.20 -33.63
C LEU A 16 2.97 -13.84 -32.74
N VAL A 17 2.86 -15.19 -32.71
CA VAL A 17 1.94 -15.89 -31.79
C VAL A 17 2.46 -15.88 -30.34
N ARG A 18 3.78 -15.83 -30.13
CA ARG A 18 4.39 -15.74 -28.79
C ARG A 18 4.26 -14.32 -28.21
N LEU A 19 4.31 -13.29 -29.05
CA LEU A 19 4.22 -11.89 -28.64
C LEU A 19 2.78 -11.39 -28.44
N THR A 20 1.76 -12.01 -29.05
CA THR A 20 0.36 -11.76 -28.68
C THR A 20 0.01 -12.32 -27.30
N ARG A 21 0.68 -13.38 -26.83
CA ARG A 21 0.56 -13.89 -25.46
C ARG A 21 1.34 -13.08 -24.42
N TYR A 22 2.47 -12.48 -24.80
CA TYR A 22 3.27 -11.69 -23.84
C TYR A 22 2.73 -10.26 -23.65
N ARG A 23 2.06 -9.69 -24.66
CA ARG A 23 1.48 -8.33 -24.58
C ARG A 23 0.12 -8.25 -23.88
N ARG A 24 -0.42 -9.39 -23.41
CA ARG A 24 -1.63 -9.49 -22.58
C ARG A 24 -1.34 -9.56 -21.08
N ARG A 25 -0.05 -9.62 -20.70
CA ARG A 25 0.43 -9.82 -19.32
C ARG A 25 0.88 -8.52 -18.66
N VAL A 26 0.28 -7.41 -19.07
CA VAL A 26 -0.34 -6.54 -18.08
C VAL A 26 -1.77 -7.07 -18.01
N GLU A 27 -1.94 -8.23 -17.38
CA GLU A 27 -3.27 -8.61 -16.90
C GLU A 27 -3.62 -7.46 -15.97
N ALA A 28 -4.58 -6.63 -16.37
CA ALA A 28 -4.94 -5.45 -15.63
C ALA A 28 -5.34 -5.93 -14.24
N MET A 29 -4.42 -5.77 -13.27
CA MET A 29 -4.71 -5.98 -11.86
C MET A 29 -5.92 -5.11 -11.58
N THR A 30 -7.05 -5.78 -11.37
CA THR A 30 -8.31 -5.10 -11.24
C THR A 30 -8.55 -4.98 -9.75
N THR A 31 -8.61 -3.74 -9.30
CA THR A 31 -8.91 -3.42 -7.90
C THR A 31 -10.42 -3.44 -7.72
N TYR A 32 -10.89 -4.26 -6.79
CA TYR A 32 -12.28 -4.36 -6.40
C TYR A 32 -12.45 -3.75 -5.02
N ALA A 33 -13.39 -2.82 -4.89
CA ALA A 33 -13.74 -2.27 -3.58
C ALA A 33 -14.56 -3.31 -2.82
N VAL A 34 -14.14 -3.59 -1.59
CA VAL A 34 -14.79 -4.54 -0.68
C VAL A 34 -15.04 -3.89 0.66
N THR A 35 -16.21 -4.15 1.23
CA THR A 35 -16.58 -3.69 2.57
C THR A 35 -16.75 -4.89 3.49
N TYR A 36 -15.97 -4.91 4.57
CA TYR A 36 -16.08 -5.91 5.63
C TYR A 36 -17.03 -5.44 6.71
N ARG A 37 -18.01 -6.28 7.06
CA ARG A 37 -18.93 -6.05 8.18
C ARG A 37 -18.86 -7.20 9.17
N ARG A 38 -19.01 -6.90 10.45
CA ARG A 38 -19.12 -7.95 11.48
C ARG A 38 -20.54 -8.51 11.50
N ASP A 39 -20.66 -9.83 11.36
CA ASP A 39 -21.93 -10.52 11.55
C ASP A 39 -22.32 -10.50 13.04
N PRO A 40 -23.49 -9.93 13.40
CA PRO A 40 -23.99 -9.96 14.77
C PRO A 40 -24.40 -11.37 15.26
N GLY A 41 -24.56 -12.35 14.37
CA GLY A 41 -25.08 -13.69 14.67
C GLY A 41 -24.02 -14.80 14.85
N ASP A 42 -23.01 -14.88 13.97
CA ASP A 42 -22.04 -16.00 13.90
C ASP A 42 -20.58 -15.56 14.08
N ASP A 43 -20.34 -14.38 14.65
CA ASP A 43 -19.01 -13.86 14.94
C ASP A 43 -18.03 -13.89 13.73
N ALA A 44 -18.59 -13.77 12.52
CA ALA A 44 -17.87 -13.86 11.26
C ALA A 44 -17.73 -12.48 10.61
N TRP A 45 -16.78 -12.35 9.70
CA TRP A 45 -16.66 -11.20 8.82
C TRP A 45 -17.41 -11.49 7.53
N LEU A 46 -18.42 -10.68 7.24
CA LEU A 46 -19.12 -10.67 5.96
C LEU A 46 -18.38 -9.74 5.02
N VAL A 47 -18.32 -10.10 3.74
CA VAL A 47 -17.70 -9.26 2.71
C VAL A 47 -18.75 -8.88 1.68
N ASP A 48 -18.96 -7.58 1.49
CA ASP A 48 -19.71 -7.02 0.37
C ASP A 48 -18.72 -6.58 -0.71
N ILE A 49 -18.92 -7.01 -1.95
CA ILE A 49 -18.06 -6.67 -3.09
C ILE A 49 -18.81 -5.69 -3.99
N ASP A 50 -18.24 -4.50 -4.20
CA ASP A 50 -18.88 -3.46 -5.01
C ASP A 50 -19.06 -3.93 -6.46
N GLY A 51 -20.32 -3.87 -6.93
CA GLY A 51 -20.68 -4.32 -8.28
C GLY A 51 -20.93 -5.83 -8.43
N MET A 52 -20.84 -6.61 -7.34
CA MET A 52 -21.11 -8.06 -7.33
C MET A 52 -22.11 -8.44 -6.24
N ALA A 53 -23.36 -7.97 -6.36
CA ALA A 53 -24.39 -8.16 -5.33
C ALA A 53 -24.79 -9.63 -5.08
N ASP A 54 -24.62 -10.51 -6.07
CA ASP A 54 -24.94 -11.94 -5.97
C ASP A 54 -23.79 -12.79 -5.38
N VAL A 55 -22.64 -12.16 -5.09
CA VAL A 55 -21.49 -12.84 -4.50
C VAL A 55 -21.51 -12.65 -3.00
N HIS A 56 -21.65 -13.76 -2.28
CA HIS A 56 -21.64 -13.78 -0.83
C HIS A 56 -20.45 -14.60 -0.33
N THR A 57 -19.64 -13.98 0.52
CA THR A 57 -18.47 -14.61 1.11
C THR A 57 -18.26 -14.10 2.53
N PHE A 58 -17.56 -14.89 3.33
CA PHE A 58 -17.30 -14.59 4.74
C PHE A 58 -16.02 -15.29 5.21
N GLY A 59 -15.51 -14.90 6.37
CA GLY A 59 -14.37 -15.56 7.02
C GLY A 59 -14.40 -15.38 8.54
N ARG A 60 -13.66 -16.20 9.30
CA ARG A 60 -13.56 -16.07 10.77
C ARG A 60 -12.67 -14.91 11.20
N ASN A 61 -11.82 -14.42 10.29
CA ASN A 61 -10.99 -13.23 10.45
C ASN A 61 -10.89 -12.50 9.09
N LEU A 62 -10.32 -11.28 9.10
CA LEU A 62 -10.19 -10.46 7.89
C LEU A 62 -9.33 -11.12 6.80
N ASP A 63 -8.24 -11.82 7.17
CA ASP A 63 -7.37 -12.47 6.18
C ASP A 63 -8.09 -13.62 5.46
N GLU A 64 -8.85 -14.43 6.19
CA GLU A 64 -9.68 -15.48 5.63
C GLU A 64 -10.79 -14.89 4.75
N ALA A 65 -11.46 -13.84 5.22
CA ALA A 65 -12.50 -13.15 4.47
C ALA A 65 -11.96 -12.54 3.17
N ALA A 66 -10.78 -11.92 3.20
CA ALA A 66 -10.08 -11.39 2.04
C ALA A 66 -9.69 -12.50 1.05
N THR A 67 -9.21 -13.64 1.56
CA THR A 67 -8.88 -14.80 0.72
C THR A 67 -10.12 -15.31 0.00
N ASN A 68 -11.19 -15.56 0.76
CA ASN A 68 -12.45 -16.06 0.20
C ASN A 68 -13.09 -15.04 -0.76
N ALA A 69 -12.88 -13.73 -0.56
CA ALA A 69 -13.31 -12.69 -1.49
C ALA A 69 -12.53 -12.73 -2.80
N ARG A 70 -11.20 -12.87 -2.77
CA ARG A 70 -10.39 -13.01 -3.99
C ARG A 70 -10.79 -14.23 -4.80
N GLU A 71 -11.00 -15.37 -4.14
CA GLU A 71 -11.46 -16.61 -4.78
C GLU A 71 -12.84 -16.41 -5.45
N ALA A 72 -13.80 -15.83 -4.72
CA ALA A 72 -15.14 -15.59 -5.24
C ALA A 72 -15.16 -14.60 -6.42
N ILE A 73 -14.35 -13.53 -6.36
CA ILE A 73 -14.18 -12.56 -7.45
C ILE A 73 -13.55 -13.24 -8.67
N ALA A 74 -12.48 -14.01 -8.47
CA ALA A 74 -11.78 -14.70 -9.56
C ALA A 74 -12.71 -15.63 -10.33
N VAL A 75 -13.52 -16.42 -9.61
CA VAL A 75 -14.52 -17.31 -10.21
C VAL A 75 -15.61 -16.52 -10.94
N THR A 76 -16.13 -15.46 -10.32
CA THR A 76 -17.26 -14.69 -10.87
C THR A 76 -16.86 -13.86 -12.09
N ALA A 77 -15.68 -13.26 -12.07
CA ALA A 77 -15.16 -12.41 -13.14
C ALA A 77 -14.36 -13.19 -14.20
N ASP A 78 -14.17 -14.51 -14.02
CA ASP A 78 -13.36 -15.38 -14.89
C ASP A 78 -11.94 -14.83 -15.11
N VAL A 79 -11.29 -14.46 -14.01
CA VAL A 79 -9.92 -13.92 -13.97
C VAL A 79 -9.05 -14.75 -13.02
N PRO A 80 -7.73 -14.82 -13.22
CA PRO A 80 -6.85 -15.45 -12.23
C PRO A 80 -6.90 -14.67 -10.90
N GLU A 81 -6.88 -15.37 -9.77
CA GLU A 81 -6.84 -14.76 -8.43
C GLU A 81 -5.68 -13.78 -8.27
N SER A 82 -4.53 -14.05 -8.90
CA SER A 82 -3.36 -13.17 -8.89
C SER A 82 -3.56 -11.83 -9.60
N ALA A 83 -4.68 -11.65 -10.32
CA ALA A 83 -5.07 -10.39 -10.94
C ALA A 83 -6.13 -9.62 -10.13
N VAL A 84 -6.53 -10.14 -8.97
CA VAL A 84 -7.53 -9.53 -8.08
C VAL A 84 -6.82 -8.78 -6.95
N GLU A 85 -6.95 -7.46 -6.96
CA GLU A 85 -6.57 -6.59 -5.85
C GLU A 85 -7.81 -6.14 -5.09
N LEU A 86 -7.70 -5.96 -3.78
CA LEU A 86 -8.81 -5.50 -2.94
C LEU A 86 -8.54 -4.08 -2.45
N ASP A 87 -9.49 -3.16 -2.66
CA ASP A 87 -9.57 -1.87 -1.95
C ASP A 87 -10.49 -2.07 -0.75
N GLU A 88 -9.89 -2.23 0.43
CA GLU A 88 -10.54 -2.77 1.62
C GLU A 88 -11.09 -1.66 2.53
N ARG A 89 -12.39 -1.73 2.83
CA ARG A 89 -13.07 -0.88 3.83
C ARG A 89 -13.61 -1.73 4.97
N ILE A 90 -13.48 -1.24 6.20
CA ILE A 90 -13.98 -1.93 7.39
C ILE A 90 -15.12 -1.11 7.99
N ASP A 91 -16.33 -1.64 7.96
CA ASP A 91 -17.52 -1.05 8.58
C ASP A 91 -17.84 -1.80 9.88
N VAL A 92 -17.28 -1.28 10.97
CA VAL A 92 -17.51 -1.79 12.33
C VAL A 92 -17.89 -0.64 13.25
N ALA A 93 -19.17 -0.65 13.65
CA ALA A 93 -19.72 0.01 14.84
C ALA A 93 -19.14 1.40 15.15
N ASP A 94 -19.55 2.43 14.42
CA ASP A 94 -19.20 3.86 14.63
C ASP A 94 -17.69 4.16 14.73
N VAL A 95 -16.81 3.21 14.41
CA VAL A 95 -15.36 3.42 14.38
C VAL A 95 -14.96 3.79 12.95
N ASP A 96 -14.57 5.05 12.75
CA ASP A 96 -13.95 5.49 11.49
C ASP A 96 -12.46 5.09 11.48
N VAL A 97 -12.20 3.84 11.07
CA VAL A 97 -10.83 3.30 10.97
C VAL A 97 -10.01 4.06 9.92
N ASP A 98 -10.65 4.57 8.86
CA ASP A 98 -10.00 5.36 7.82
C ASP A 98 -9.55 6.73 8.35
N GLU A 99 -10.37 7.40 9.16
CA GLU A 99 -9.96 8.60 9.90
C GLU A 99 -8.81 8.31 10.85
N LEU A 100 -8.87 7.23 11.63
CA LEU A 100 -7.77 6.85 12.53
C LEU A 100 -6.46 6.59 11.76
N ALA A 101 -6.52 5.91 10.63
CA ALA A 101 -5.36 5.68 9.76
C ALA A 101 -4.79 7.01 9.23
N ARG A 102 -5.65 7.91 8.73
CA ARG A 102 -5.24 9.24 8.27
C ARG A 102 -4.60 10.07 9.38
N LEU A 103 -5.19 10.08 10.57
CA LEU A 103 -4.64 10.80 11.74
C LEU A 103 -3.29 10.23 12.18
N ARG A 104 -3.13 8.91 12.14
CA ARG A 104 -1.84 8.26 12.41
C ARG A 104 -0.79 8.71 11.40
N ASP A 105 -1.10 8.69 10.12
CA ASP A 105 -0.14 9.04 9.07
C ASP A 105 0.24 10.53 9.15
N GLN A 106 -0.73 11.41 9.42
CA GLN A 106 -0.47 12.83 9.72
C GLN A 106 0.43 13.02 10.95
N ALA A 107 0.20 12.24 12.02
CA ALA A 107 1.02 12.31 13.22
C ALA A 107 2.46 11.85 12.96
N LEU A 108 2.65 10.81 12.14
CA LEU A 108 3.97 10.32 11.73
C LEU A 108 4.70 11.38 10.89
N GLU A 109 4.04 11.94 9.87
CA GLU A 109 4.63 12.98 9.03
C GLU A 109 5.01 14.23 9.85
N ALA A 110 4.10 14.70 10.70
CA ALA A 110 4.36 15.84 11.58
C ALA A 110 5.53 15.57 12.54
N HIS A 111 5.65 14.34 13.05
CA HIS A 111 6.74 13.93 13.91
C HIS A 111 8.08 13.92 13.15
N GLU A 112 8.14 13.40 11.93
CA GLU A 112 9.34 13.40 11.10
C GLU A 112 9.82 14.83 10.82
N ILE A 113 8.90 15.70 10.42
CA ILE A 113 9.18 17.12 10.20
C ILE A 113 9.70 17.77 11.49
N TYR A 114 9.05 17.51 12.62
CA TYR A 114 9.48 18.03 13.92
C TYR A 114 10.91 17.60 14.26
N LEU A 115 11.28 16.33 14.07
CA LEU A 115 12.62 15.84 14.36
C LEU A 115 13.68 16.53 13.49
N ALA A 116 13.42 16.66 12.18
CA ALA A 116 14.32 17.34 11.25
C ALA A 116 14.51 18.82 11.63
N ARG A 117 13.41 19.52 11.93
CA ARG A 117 13.42 20.94 12.33
C ARG A 117 14.07 21.15 13.69
N GLN A 118 13.83 20.27 14.64
CA GLN A 118 14.43 20.31 15.97
C GLN A 118 15.96 20.19 15.88
N ARG A 119 16.45 19.24 15.07
CA ARG A 119 17.89 19.07 14.85
C ARG A 119 18.52 20.29 14.18
N ALA A 120 17.91 20.77 13.09
CA ALA A 120 18.38 21.96 12.40
C ALA A 120 18.41 23.20 13.32
N ALA A 121 17.40 23.36 14.18
CA ALA A 121 17.36 24.46 15.14
C ALA A 121 18.45 24.33 16.21
N ALA A 122 18.69 23.13 16.74
CA ALA A 122 19.76 22.89 17.71
C ALA A 122 21.14 23.26 17.13
N LEU A 123 21.43 22.82 15.89
CA LEU A 123 22.68 23.14 15.20
C LEU A 123 22.84 24.66 15.01
N ARG A 124 21.83 25.33 14.43
CA ARG A 124 21.86 26.78 14.19
C ARG A 124 22.04 27.60 15.46
N LEU A 125 21.40 27.20 16.56
CA LEU A 125 21.58 27.86 17.85
C LEU A 125 23.01 27.73 18.35
N THR A 126 23.59 26.52 18.29
CA THR A 126 24.97 26.30 18.72
C THR A 126 26.00 27.00 17.82
N GLU A 127 25.77 27.03 16.50
CA GLU A 127 26.60 27.78 15.55
C GLU A 127 26.55 29.29 15.79
N ALA A 128 25.41 29.81 16.24
CA ALA A 128 25.24 31.20 16.66
C ALA A 128 25.86 31.49 18.05
N GLY A 129 26.56 30.54 18.66
CA GLY A 129 27.22 30.69 19.97
C GLY A 129 26.28 30.57 21.17
N VAL A 130 25.02 30.16 20.97
CA VAL A 130 24.09 29.93 22.08
C VAL A 130 24.55 28.70 22.87
N SER A 131 24.60 28.84 24.20
CA SER A 131 24.99 27.74 25.07
C SER A 131 24.02 26.56 24.90
N ARG A 132 24.49 25.32 25.01
CA ARG A 132 23.62 24.13 24.93
C ARG A 132 22.51 24.15 25.98
N ARG A 133 22.75 24.79 27.13
CA ARG A 133 21.76 24.95 28.21
C ARG A 133 20.63 25.89 27.80
N ASP A 134 20.96 27.01 27.16
CA ASP A 134 19.95 27.96 26.68
C ASP A 134 19.23 27.42 25.45
N ALA A 135 19.94 26.72 24.55
CA ALA A 135 19.32 26.02 23.44
C ALA A 135 18.30 24.98 23.92
N ALA A 136 18.60 24.23 24.98
CA ALA A 136 17.67 23.28 25.58
C ALA A 136 16.40 23.96 26.09
N ARG A 137 16.56 25.10 26.77
CA ARG A 137 15.43 25.93 27.24
C ARG A 137 14.59 26.46 26.08
N LEU A 138 15.21 26.96 25.01
CA LEU A 138 14.51 27.50 23.83
C LEU A 138 13.77 26.42 23.04
N LEU A 139 14.34 25.22 22.95
CA LEU A 139 13.78 24.09 22.22
C LEU A 139 12.81 23.24 23.05
N GLY A 140 12.63 23.54 24.34
CA GLY A 140 11.74 22.79 25.23
C GLY A 140 12.20 21.35 25.47
N VAL A 141 13.51 21.08 25.44
CA VAL A 141 14.08 19.74 25.65
C VAL A 141 15.14 19.72 26.74
N SER A 142 15.60 18.53 27.13
CA SER A 142 16.71 18.39 28.06
C SER A 142 18.05 18.80 27.41
N HIS A 143 19.00 19.22 28.25
CA HIS A 143 20.36 19.52 27.80
C HIS A 143 21.03 18.31 27.11
N GLN A 144 20.81 17.09 27.64
CA GLN A 144 21.33 15.86 27.04
C GLN A 144 20.75 15.61 25.64
N ARG A 145 19.48 15.97 25.41
CA ARG A 145 18.87 15.86 24.08
C ARG A 145 19.53 16.81 23.08
N VAL A 146 19.85 18.04 23.47
CA VAL A 146 20.61 18.97 22.61
C VAL A 146 21.98 18.40 22.27
N GLN A 147 22.68 17.82 23.24
CA GLN A 147 23.97 17.16 23.00
C GLN A 147 23.86 16.04 21.96
N GLN A 148 22.81 15.20 22.03
CA GLN A 148 22.57 14.14 21.04
C GLN A 148 22.27 14.71 19.64
N LEU A 149 21.43 15.75 19.56
CA LEU A 149 21.02 16.36 18.29
C LEU A 149 22.20 17.01 17.53
N VAL A 150 23.18 17.53 18.27
CA VAL A 150 24.37 18.19 17.70
C VAL A 150 25.51 17.19 17.43
N ALA A 151 25.53 16.05 18.13
CA ALA A 151 26.59 15.05 18.00
C ALA A 151 26.32 13.98 16.92
N GLY A 152 25.05 13.71 16.62
CA GLY A 152 24.65 12.85 15.49
C GLY A 152 24.73 13.60 14.18
#